data_AF-A0A816FIT9-F1
#
_entry.id   AF-A0A816FIT9-F1
#
_cell.length_a   1.000
_cell.length_b   1.000
_cell.length_c   1.000
_cell.angle_alpha   90.00
_cell.angle_beta   90.00
_cell.angle_gamma   90.00
#
_symmetry.space_group_name_H-M   'P 1'
#
loop_
_entity.id
_entity.type
_entity.pdbx_description
1 polymer ?
#
loop_
_entity_poly.entity_id
_entity_poly.type
_entity_poly.pdbx_seq_one_letter_code
_entity_poly.pdbx_strand_id
1 'polypeptide(L)'
;MFQRNSSTDRQIRNQCYATQIYLILIFISMIIMIFYHIIETSIQSKVLLNPTESQYIELEQQYSHTLSMPYLIFTQIHAEYHQICSSLWISMDWIQYIRASAFEVVFLHPTDFRIHAPGQFS
;
A
#
# COMPACT_ATOMS: atom_id res chain seq x y z
N MET A 1 77.06 28.81 20.17
CA MET A 1 76.55 27.57 20.78
C MET A 1 75.04 27.76 20.96
N PHE A 2 74.21 27.18 20.09
CA PHE A 2 72.75 27.40 20.12
C PHE A 2 72.12 26.51 21.19
N GLN A 3 71.56 27.12 22.24
CA GLN A 3 70.80 26.43 23.28
C GLN A 3 69.45 25.99 22.71
N ARG A 4 69.28 24.69 22.45
CA ARG A 4 68.01 24.10 22.04
C ARG A 4 67.06 24.12 23.24
N ASN A 5 66.01 24.94 23.17
CA ASN A 5 64.98 25.01 24.20
C ASN A 5 64.09 23.76 24.13
N SER A 6 64.06 22.98 25.22
CA SER A 6 63.25 21.76 25.36
C SER A 6 61.73 21.98 25.20
N SER A 7 61.27 23.22 25.40
CA SER A 7 59.91 23.64 25.13
C SER A 7 59.56 23.61 23.63
N THR A 8 60.50 24.02 22.78
CA THR A 8 60.31 24.08 21.32
C THR A 8 60.27 22.67 20.73
N ASP A 9 61.13 21.76 21.20
CA ASP A 9 61.10 20.36 20.77
C ASP A 9 59.79 19.65 21.15
N ARG A 10 59.25 19.95 22.34
CA ARG A 10 57.92 19.46 22.76
C ARG A 10 56.81 19.97 21.87
N GLN A 11 56.84 21.24 21.49
CA GLN A 11 55.86 21.84 20.59
C GLN A 11 55.89 21.21 19.19
N ILE A 12 57.09 21.02 18.61
CA ILE A 12 57.25 20.38 17.29
C ILE A 12 56.73 18.93 17.32
N ARG A 13 57.01 18.17 18.38
CA ARG A 13 56.51 16.80 18.52
C ARG A 13 54.99 16.76 18.64
N ASN A 14 54.40 17.63 19.46
CA ASN A 14 52.94 17.71 19.59
C ASN A 14 52.27 18.13 18.27
N GLN A 15 52.88 19.03 17.51
CA GLN A 15 52.38 19.40 16.18
C GLN A 15 52.42 18.21 15.21
N CYS A 16 53.49 17.41 15.20
CA CYS A 16 53.55 16.17 14.41
C CYS A 16 52.48 15.14 14.80
N TYR A 17 52.23 14.95 16.10
CA TYR A 17 51.17 14.02 16.53
C TYR A 17 49.78 14.56 16.18
N ALA A 18 49.56 15.87 16.34
CA ALA A 18 48.29 16.51 16.00
C ALA A 18 47.97 16.39 14.50
N THR A 19 48.96 16.58 13.62
CA THR A 19 48.75 16.41 12.17
C THR A 19 48.50 14.96 11.79
N GLN A 20 49.19 13.99 12.40
CA GLN A 20 48.92 12.57 12.18
C GLN A 20 47.50 12.18 12.61
N ILE A 21 47.07 12.61 13.79
CA ILE A 21 45.70 12.37 14.28
C ILE A 21 44.67 13.03 13.37
N TYR A 22 44.91 14.27 12.94
CA TYR A 22 44.03 14.98 12.03
C TYR A 22 43.86 14.27 10.69
N LEU A 23 44.96 13.79 10.10
CA LEU A 23 44.93 13.02 8.85
C LEU A 23 44.17 11.71 9.01
N ILE A 24 44.37 11.00 10.12
CA ILE A 24 43.62 9.76 10.43
C ILE A 24 42.12 10.06 10.55
N LEU A 25 41.75 11.12 11.26
CA LEU A 25 40.35 11.52 11.43
C LEU A 25 39.69 11.88 10.09
N ILE A 26 40.39 12.62 9.23
CA ILE A 26 39.90 12.90 7.87
C ILE A 26 39.68 11.60 7.10
N PHE A 27 40.65 10.69 7.14
CA PHE A 27 40.55 9.42 6.41
C PHE A 27 39.36 8.58 6.90
N ILE A 28 39.17 8.50 8.21
CA ILE A 28 38.02 7.83 8.83
C ILE A 28 36.71 8.50 8.38
N SER A 29 36.64 9.84 8.39
CA SER A 29 35.44 10.57 7.98
C SER A 29 35.07 10.33 6.51
N MET A 30 36.07 10.29 5.62
CA MET A 30 35.86 9.98 4.20
C MET A 30 35.38 8.54 4.03
N ILE A 31 35.97 7.59 4.74
CA ILE A 31 35.54 6.19 4.74
C ILE A 31 34.06 6.08 5.15
N ILE A 32 33.67 6.73 6.25
CA ILE A 32 32.27 6.72 6.73
C ILE A 32 31.32 7.27 5.67
N MET A 33 31.66 8.40 5.02
CA MET A 33 30.83 8.97 3.95
C MET A 33 30.70 8.02 2.76
N ILE A 34 31.78 7.39 2.33
CA ILE A 34 31.77 6.43 1.22
C ILE A 34 30.86 5.25 1.56
N PHE A 35 30.98 4.69 2.75
CA PHE A 35 30.12 3.59 3.18
C PHE A 35 28.65 4.00 3.21
N TYR A 36 28.33 5.18 3.76
CA TYR A 36 26.97 5.70 3.78
C TYR A 36 26.38 5.81 2.36
N HIS A 37 27.16 6.38 1.43
CA HIS A 37 26.74 6.53 0.05
C HIS A 37 26.51 5.18 -0.66
N ILE A 38 27.41 4.21 -0.44
CA ILE A 38 27.25 2.86 -0.99
C ILE A 38 25.97 2.20 -0.46
N ILE A 39 25.72 2.30 0.85
CA ILE A 39 24.52 1.72 1.47
C ILE A 39 23.25 2.37 0.91
N GLU A 40 23.22 3.69 0.75
CA GLU A 40 22.08 4.41 0.18
C GLU A 40 21.76 3.95 -1.25
N THR A 41 22.79 3.81 -2.10
CA THR A 41 22.60 3.32 -3.48
C THR A 41 22.17 1.84 -3.56
N SER A 42 22.35 1.07 -2.49
CA SER A 42 21.98 -0.35 -2.43
C SER A 42 20.52 -0.62 -2.04
N ILE A 43 19.77 0.41 -1.62
CA ILE A 43 18.34 0.29 -1.31
C ILE A 43 17.57 0.23 -2.64
N GLN A 44 17.57 -0.95 -3.27
CA GLN A 44 16.75 -1.19 -4.45
C GLN A 44 15.31 -1.51 -4.02
N SER A 45 14.39 -0.59 -4.32
CA SER A 45 12.96 -0.86 -4.21
C SER A 45 12.57 -1.87 -5.31
N LYS A 46 12.09 -3.06 -4.91
CA LYS A 46 11.47 -4.01 -5.83
C LYS A 46 9.96 -3.84 -5.81
N VAL A 47 9.37 -3.54 -6.96
CA VAL A 47 7.92 -3.47 -7.14
C VAL A 47 7.42 -4.82 -7.62
N LEU A 48 6.55 -5.45 -6.82
CA LEU A 48 5.86 -6.68 -7.19
C LEU A 48 4.42 -6.33 -7.59
N LEU A 49 4.06 -6.63 -8.83
CA LEU A 49 2.72 -6.36 -9.37
C LEU A 49 1.83 -7.59 -9.14
N ASN A 50 0.64 -7.37 -8.57
CA ASN A 50 -0.36 -8.41 -8.29
C ASN A 50 0.19 -9.63 -7.52
N PRO A 51 0.73 -9.45 -6.29
CA PRO A 51 1.15 -10.59 -5.47
C PRO A 51 -0.05 -11.49 -5.16
N THR A 52 0.20 -12.81 -5.07
CA THR A 52 -0.79 -13.71 -4.46
C THR A 52 -0.88 -13.44 -2.96
N GLU A 53 -1.98 -13.83 -2.32
CA GLU A 53 -2.17 -13.66 -0.87
C GLU A 53 -1.02 -14.28 -0.07
N SER A 54 -0.60 -15.49 -0.44
CA SER A 54 0.55 -16.17 0.18
C SER A 54 1.85 -15.36 0.06
N GLN A 55 2.12 -14.77 -1.11
CA GLN A 55 3.32 -13.96 -1.35
C GLN A 55 3.29 -12.66 -0.53
N TYR A 56 2.11 -12.05 -0.39
CA TYR A 56 1.95 -10.88 0.47
C TYR A 56 2.27 -11.21 1.93
N ILE A 57 1.70 -12.31 2.45
CA ILE A 57 1.93 -12.73 3.84
C ILE A 57 3.41 -13.02 4.10
N GLU A 58 4.09 -13.71 3.18
CA GLU A 58 5.53 -13.96 3.29
C GLU A 58 6.36 -12.67 3.28
N LEU A 59 6.04 -11.73 2.38
CA LEU A 59 6.73 -10.45 2.30
C LEU A 59 6.46 -9.54 3.50
N GLU A 60 5.25 -9.57 4.04
CA GLU A 60 4.88 -8.84 5.26
C GLU A 60 5.64 -9.38 6.48
N GLN A 61 5.74 -10.71 6.62
CA GLN A 61 6.52 -11.33 7.71
C GLN A 61 8.01 -10.99 7.62
N GLN A 62 8.57 -10.94 6.41
CA GLN A 62 10.00 -10.75 6.20
C GLN A 62 10.42 -9.28 6.14
N TYR A 63 9.55 -8.37 5.68
CA TYR A 63 9.86 -6.97 5.39
C TYR A 63 8.85 -5.98 5.96
N SER A 64 8.19 -6.32 7.07
CA SER A 64 7.11 -5.52 7.71
C SER A 64 7.39 -4.02 7.83
N HIS A 65 8.64 -3.62 8.12
CA HIS A 65 9.02 -2.22 8.31
C HIS A 65 9.35 -1.46 7.02
N THR A 66 9.51 -2.16 5.90
CA THR A 66 9.94 -1.60 4.60
C THR A 66 8.97 -1.89 3.47
N LEU A 67 7.86 -2.60 3.75
CA LEU A 67 6.79 -2.86 2.81
C LEU A 67 5.91 -1.62 2.64
N SER A 68 5.76 -1.11 1.42
CA SER A 68 4.88 0.02 1.09
C SER A 68 3.86 -0.43 0.05
N MET A 69 2.58 -0.31 0.39
CA MET A 69 1.47 -0.64 -0.51
C MET A 69 0.85 0.66 -1.08
N PRO A 70 0.83 0.84 -2.41
CA PRO A 70 0.03 1.92 -2.99
C PRO A 70 -1.45 1.58 -2.81
N TYR A 71 -2.12 2.24 -1.88
CA TYR A 71 -3.58 2.15 -1.77
C TYR A 71 -4.19 2.83 -2.99
N LEU A 72 -4.60 2.03 -3.97
CA LEU A 72 -5.43 2.53 -5.05
C LEU A 72 -6.72 3.06 -4.40
N ILE A 73 -7.03 4.32 -4.65
CA ILE A 73 -8.21 4.99 -4.11
C ILE A 73 -9.44 4.19 -4.58
N PHE A 74 -10.14 3.54 -3.64
CA PHE A 74 -11.37 2.76 -3.85
C PHE A 74 -12.57 3.60 -4.33
N THR A 75 -12.37 4.80 -4.88
CA THR A 75 -13.47 5.72 -5.23
C THR A 75 -14.16 5.39 -6.55
N GLN A 76 -13.67 4.43 -7.33
CA GLN A 76 -14.31 4.01 -8.59
C GLN A 76 -14.79 2.56 -8.53
N ILE A 77 -15.86 2.34 -7.76
CA ILE A 77 -16.66 1.12 -7.86
C ILE A 77 -17.55 1.26 -9.10
N HIS A 78 -17.22 0.51 -10.16
CA HIS A 78 -18.10 0.33 -11.30
C HIS A 78 -19.01 -0.88 -11.02
N ALA A 79 -20.11 -0.64 -10.30
CA ALA A 79 -21.09 -1.67 -10.04
C ALA A 79 -21.87 -1.98 -11.32
N GLU A 80 -21.55 -3.08 -11.98
CA GLU A 80 -22.40 -3.64 -13.03
C GLU A 80 -23.51 -4.46 -12.36
N TYR A 81 -24.70 -3.88 -12.27
CA TYR A 81 -25.87 -4.59 -11.78
C TYR A 81 -26.29 -5.66 -12.78
N HIS A 82 -26.60 -6.87 -12.28
CA HIS A 82 -27.21 -7.91 -13.10
C HIS A 82 -28.51 -7.38 -13.73
N GLN A 83 -28.83 -7.76 -14.97
CA GLN A 83 -30.00 -7.21 -15.70
C GLN A 83 -31.33 -7.35 -14.93
N ILE A 84 -31.46 -8.38 -14.10
CA ILE A 84 -32.64 -8.59 -13.24
C ILE A 84 -32.73 -7.50 -12.16
N CYS A 85 -31.60 -7.08 -11.60
CA CYS A 85 -31.46 -6.04 -10.58
C CYS A 85 -31.54 -4.62 -11.15
N SER A 86 -31.68 -4.47 -12.47
CA SER A 86 -32.03 -3.22 -13.15
C SER A 86 -33.34 -3.34 -13.95
N SER A 87 -34.06 -4.44 -13.75
CA SER A 87 -35.25 -4.74 -14.54
C SER A 87 -36.46 -3.94 -14.05
N LEU A 88 -37.45 -3.78 -14.92
CA LEU A 88 -38.73 -3.16 -14.57
C LEU A 88 -39.41 -3.85 -13.37
N TRP A 89 -39.09 -5.12 -13.12
CA TRP A 89 -39.73 -5.97 -12.12
C TRP A 89 -39.38 -5.58 -10.69
N ILE A 90 -38.31 -4.83 -10.50
CA ILE A 90 -37.93 -4.26 -9.21
C ILE A 90 -38.25 -2.76 -9.10
N SER A 91 -38.83 -2.17 -10.16
CA SER A 91 -39.20 -0.76 -10.14
C SER A 91 -40.37 -0.51 -9.18
N MET A 92 -40.36 0.66 -8.54
CA MET A 92 -41.44 1.04 -7.62
C MET A 92 -42.79 1.10 -8.33
N ASP A 93 -42.80 1.49 -9.61
CA ASP A 93 -44.01 1.55 -10.44
C ASP A 93 -44.61 0.16 -10.66
N TRP A 94 -43.77 -0.85 -10.93
CA TRP A 94 -44.24 -2.23 -11.07
C TRP A 94 -44.75 -2.80 -9.74
N ILE A 95 -44.07 -2.51 -8.64
CA ILE A 95 -44.50 -2.91 -7.29
C ILE A 95 -45.85 -2.27 -6.95
N GLN A 96 -46.05 -0.99 -7.28
CA GLN A 96 -47.31 -0.30 -7.08
C GLN A 96 -48.41 -0.84 -7.98
N TYR A 97 -48.12 -1.14 -9.25
CA TYR A 97 -49.06 -1.77 -10.18
C TYR A 97 -49.55 -3.12 -9.65
N ILE A 98 -48.63 -4.00 -9.21
CA ILE A 98 -49.02 -5.28 -8.62
C ILE A 98 -49.85 -5.07 -7.36
N ARG A 99 -49.43 -4.17 -6.45
CA ARG A 99 -50.15 -3.89 -5.20
C ARG A 99 -51.56 -3.35 -5.45
N ALA A 100 -51.73 -2.47 -6.43
CA ALA A 100 -53.04 -1.94 -6.81
C ALA A 100 -53.92 -3.06 -7.42
N SER A 101 -53.35 -3.88 -8.31
CA SER A 101 -54.04 -5.02 -8.91
C SER A 101 -54.38 -6.14 -7.92
N ALA A 102 -53.72 -6.20 -6.77
CA ALA A 102 -54.01 -7.16 -5.70
C ALA A 102 -55.19 -6.73 -4.81
N PHE A 103 -55.57 -5.45 -4.84
CA PHE A 103 -56.65 -4.89 -4.02
C PHE A 103 -57.99 -4.77 -4.76
N GLU A 104 -57.97 -4.80 -6.09
CA GLU A 104 -59.17 -5.00 -6.90
C GLU A 104 -59.34 -6.49 -7.21
N VAL A 105 -60.58 -6.97 -7.25
CA VAL A 105 -60.90 -8.33 -7.72
C VAL A 105 -60.62 -8.37 -9.22
N VAL A 106 -59.35 -8.55 -9.58
CA VAL A 106 -58.94 -8.74 -10.96
C VAL A 106 -59.47 -10.10 -11.38
N PHE A 107 -60.40 -10.11 -12.34
CA PHE A 107 -60.75 -11.30 -13.09
C PHE A 107 -59.55 -11.70 -13.93
N LEU A 108 -58.55 -12.30 -13.29
CA LEU A 108 -57.39 -12.88 -13.96
C LEU A 108 -57.90 -13.98 -14.89
N HIS A 109 -57.41 -13.98 -16.13
CA HIS A 109 -57.78 -14.98 -17.11
C HIS A 109 -57.39 -16.38 -16.56
N PRO A 110 -58.20 -17.44 -16.76
CA PRO A 110 -57.93 -18.77 -16.18
C PRO A 110 -56.55 -19.37 -16.52
N THR A 111 -55.91 -18.87 -17.57
CA THR A 111 -54.58 -19.26 -18.04
C THR A 111 -53.45 -18.38 -17.51
N ASP A 112 -53.73 -17.42 -16.61
CA ASP A 112 -52.69 -16.60 -16.00
C ASP A 112 -51.88 -17.45 -15.02
N PHE A 113 -50.58 -17.59 -15.31
CA PHE A 113 -49.66 -18.43 -14.54
C PHE A 113 -49.53 -17.99 -13.07
N ARG A 114 -49.86 -16.74 -12.75
CA ARG A 114 -49.79 -16.20 -11.37
C ARG A 114 -50.85 -16.80 -10.45
N ILE A 115 -51.96 -17.32 -10.99
CA ILE A 115 -52.99 -18.03 -10.24
C ILE A 115 -52.51 -19.43 -9.83
N HIS A 116 -51.63 -20.04 -10.64
CA HIS A 116 -51.18 -21.42 -10.47
C HIS A 116 -49.85 -21.56 -9.72
N ALA A 117 -49.17 -20.44 -9.44
CA ALA A 117 -47.85 -20.43 -8.79
C ALA A 117 -47.77 -19.96 -7.31
N PRO A 118 -48.85 -19.96 -6.47
CA PRO A 118 -48.74 -19.42 -5.12
C PRO A 118 -47.81 -20.23 -4.20
N GLY A 119 -47.45 -21.46 -4.57
CA GLY A 119 -46.55 -22.34 -3.80
C GLY A 119 -45.10 -22.42 -4.28
N GLN A 120 -44.68 -21.64 -5.28
CA GLN A 120 -43.32 -21.75 -5.84
C GLN A 120 -42.27 -20.83 -5.18
N PHE A 121 -42.71 -19.95 -4.28
CA PHE A 121 -41.84 -19.02 -3.54
C PHE A 121 -42.08 -19.09 -2.02
N SER A 122 -42.48 -20.26 -1.52
CA SER A 122 -42.47 -20.60 -0.09
C SER A 122 -41.16 -21.21 0.33
#